data_AF-A0A015KCW8-F1
#
_entry.id   AF-A0A015KCW8-F1
#
_cell.length_a   1.000
_cell.length_b   1.000
_cell.length_c   1.000
_cell.angle_alpha   90.00
_cell.angle_beta   90.00
_cell.angle_gamma   90.00
#
_symmetry.space_group_name_H-M   'P 1'
#
loop_
_entity.id
_entity.type
_entity.pdbx_description
1 polymer ?
#
loop_
_entity_poly.entity_id
_entity_poly.type
_entity_poly.pdbx_seq_one_letter_code
_entity_poly.pdbx_strand_id
1 'polypeptide(L)'
;MINIHLRLQALEHYTEINDIKRVIIHTGAMNAEFVVNYFGTLSVDQSLECLKEMLKNNRQTLQVVVQIATKYSEQLQPINLINLFESFKTYEGLYYYLGSIVNLSTDPDVHFKYIQSAVKTGQIKEAERICRESNYYDPEKVKNFLKEAKLSDQLPLIIVCDRFDFVHDLVLYLYQQNLTKYIEVYVQKVNPARTPVVIAVNIYLGKCIIDGWILTILLYT
;
A
#
# COMPACT_ATOMS: atom_id res chain seq x y z
N MET A 1 -1.43 28.88 -26.91
CA MET A 1 -0.87 27.96 -27.92
C MET A 1 0.61 28.23 -28.23
N ILE A 2 1.03 29.46 -28.54
CA ILE A 2 2.44 29.80 -28.85
C ILE A 2 3.44 29.41 -27.72
N ASN A 3 3.02 29.50 -26.46
CA ASN A 3 3.89 29.20 -25.30
C ASN A 3 4.19 27.70 -25.10
N ILE A 4 3.34 26.80 -25.61
CA ILE A 4 3.49 25.34 -25.42
C ILE A 4 4.52 24.78 -26.40
N HIS A 5 4.48 25.25 -27.66
CA HIS A 5 5.41 24.79 -28.70
C HIS A 5 6.86 25.21 -28.41
N LEU A 6 7.06 26.44 -27.91
CA LEU A 6 8.36 26.93 -27.48
C LEU A 6 8.93 26.13 -26.29
N ARG A 7 8.08 25.68 -25.36
CA ARG A 7 8.52 24.85 -24.21
C ARG A 7 8.94 23.44 -24.63
N LEU A 8 8.27 22.85 -25.62
CA LEU A 8 8.62 21.54 -26.19
C LEU A 8 9.97 21.60 -26.93
N GLN A 9 10.17 22.60 -27.80
CA GLN A 9 11.46 22.81 -28.47
C GLN A 9 12.60 23.11 -27.49
N ALA A 10 12.31 23.81 -26.38
CA ALA A 10 13.33 24.12 -25.40
C ALA A 10 13.79 22.85 -24.64
N LEU A 11 12.86 21.94 -24.30
CA LEU A 11 13.20 20.62 -23.71
C LEU A 11 14.04 19.74 -24.64
N GLU A 12 13.90 19.86 -25.96
CA GLU A 12 14.74 19.14 -26.93
C GLU A 12 16.19 19.64 -26.96
N HIS A 13 16.46 20.86 -26.47
CA HIS A 13 17.78 21.49 -26.51
C HIS A 13 18.40 21.77 -25.14
N TYR A 14 17.67 21.62 -24.04
CA TYR A 14 18.24 21.81 -22.70
C TYR A 14 19.06 20.58 -22.28
N THR A 15 20.37 20.81 -22.14
CA THR A 15 21.33 19.90 -21.52
C THR A 15 21.49 20.16 -20.02
N GLU A 16 20.92 21.26 -19.52
CA GLU A 16 21.05 21.75 -18.14
C GLU A 16 19.85 21.35 -17.28
N ILE A 17 20.11 20.69 -16.15
CA ILE A 17 19.09 20.15 -15.23
C ILE A 17 18.16 21.24 -14.67
N ASN A 18 18.65 22.47 -14.54
CA ASN A 18 17.87 23.59 -14.00
C ASN A 18 16.77 24.08 -14.94
N ASP A 19 16.98 23.97 -16.26
CA ASP A 19 15.98 24.37 -17.24
C ASP A 19 14.93 23.27 -17.44
N ILE A 20 15.35 22.01 -17.39
CA ILE A 20 14.47 20.83 -17.39
C ILE A 20 13.49 20.91 -16.20
N LYS A 21 13.99 21.21 -14.99
CA LYS A 21 13.16 21.39 -13.78
C LYS A 21 12.11 22.49 -13.94
N ARG A 22 12.46 23.62 -14.57
CA ARG A 22 11.53 24.76 -14.76
C ARG A 22 10.36 24.43 -15.69
N VAL A 23 10.60 23.63 -16.72
CA VAL A 23 9.57 23.28 -17.70
C VAL A 23 8.65 22.17 -17.18
N ILE A 24 9.23 21.19 -16.48
CA ILE A 24 8.52 20.02 -15.95
C ILE A 24 7.46 20.37 -14.89
N ILE A 25 7.61 21.47 -14.13
CA ILE A 25 6.61 21.89 -13.13
C ILE A 25 5.28 22.31 -13.77
N HIS A 26 5.28 22.64 -15.07
CA HIS A 26 4.11 23.04 -15.85
C HIS A 26 3.53 21.90 -16.70
N THR A 27 3.73 20.63 -16.32
CA THR A 27 3.21 19.45 -17.04
C THR A 27 1.69 19.47 -17.25
N GLY A 28 0.91 20.18 -16.44
CA GLY A 28 -0.53 20.35 -16.66
C GLY A 28 -0.91 21.02 -18.00
N ALA A 29 0.06 21.66 -18.66
CA ALA A 29 -0.10 22.27 -19.99
C ALA A 29 0.72 21.55 -21.10
N MET A 30 1.35 20.42 -20.79
CA MET A 30 2.22 19.66 -21.71
C MET A 30 1.68 18.25 -21.97
N ASN A 31 2.14 17.62 -23.06
CA ASN A 31 1.85 16.22 -23.35
C ASN A 31 2.61 15.32 -22.34
N ALA A 32 1.86 14.62 -21.48
CA ALA A 32 2.40 13.71 -20.47
C ALA A 32 3.28 12.60 -21.08
N GLU A 33 2.91 12.10 -22.26
CA GLU A 33 3.63 11.02 -22.95
C GLU A 33 5.03 11.45 -23.41
N PHE A 34 5.16 12.71 -23.88
CA PHE A 34 6.46 13.27 -24.24
C PHE A 34 7.39 13.33 -23.03
N VAL A 35 6.88 13.81 -21.89
CA VAL A 35 7.68 13.92 -20.66
C VAL A 35 8.11 12.54 -20.20
N VAL A 36 7.21 11.55 -20.19
CA VAL A 36 7.57 10.16 -19.85
C VAL A 36 8.66 9.62 -20.78
N ASN A 37 8.60 9.89 -22.08
CA ASN A 37 9.63 9.42 -23.01
C ASN A 37 10.97 10.15 -22.84
N TYR A 38 10.94 11.44 -22.52
CA TYR A 38 12.15 12.22 -22.26
C TYR A 38 12.94 11.72 -21.06
N PHE A 39 12.29 11.18 -20.02
CA PHE A 39 13.00 10.57 -18.89
C PHE A 39 13.89 9.38 -19.29
N GLY A 40 13.65 8.75 -20.44
CA GLY A 40 14.51 7.69 -20.97
C GLY A 40 15.86 8.18 -21.49
N THR A 41 16.05 9.48 -21.71
CA THR A 41 17.34 10.07 -22.11
C THR A 41 18.15 10.60 -20.93
N LEU A 42 17.54 10.68 -19.74
CA LEU A 42 18.18 11.18 -18.52
C LEU A 42 18.94 10.07 -17.79
N SER A 43 20.00 10.44 -17.08
CA SER A 43 20.63 9.54 -16.11
C SER A 43 19.72 9.29 -14.90
N VAL A 44 20.03 8.25 -14.11
CA VAL A 44 19.27 7.89 -12.90
C VAL A 44 19.23 9.05 -11.90
N ASP A 45 20.38 9.69 -11.64
CA ASP A 45 20.47 10.82 -10.69
C ASP A 45 19.64 12.02 -11.14
N GLN A 46 19.75 12.37 -12.43
CA GLN A 46 18.97 13.48 -13.02
C GLN A 46 17.47 13.19 -12.97
N SER A 47 17.08 11.94 -13.25
CA SER A 47 15.69 11.50 -13.19
C SER A 47 15.13 11.66 -11.77
N LEU A 48 15.84 11.16 -10.75
CA LEU A 48 15.40 11.27 -9.36
C LEU A 48 15.30 12.73 -8.91
N GLU A 49 16.22 13.59 -9.35
CA GLU A 49 16.17 15.02 -9.03
C GLU A 49 15.00 15.74 -9.71
N CYS A 50 14.68 15.38 -10.96
CA CYS A 50 13.51 15.90 -11.66
C CYS A 50 12.20 15.43 -11.00
N LEU A 51 12.10 14.15 -10.60
CA LEU A 51 10.92 13.64 -9.88
C LEU A 51 10.72 14.35 -8.54
N LYS A 52 11.80 14.69 -7.81
CA LYS A 52 11.72 15.51 -6.59
C LYS A 52 11.08 16.87 -6.84
N GLU A 53 11.50 17.56 -7.91
CA GLU A 53 10.88 18.85 -8.27
C GLU A 53 9.43 18.70 -8.72
N MET A 54 9.10 17.63 -9.45
CA MET A 54 7.71 17.35 -9.84
C MET A 54 6.81 17.16 -8.63
N LEU A 55 7.26 16.39 -7.63
CA LEU A 55 6.48 16.10 -6.42
C LEU A 55 6.22 17.34 -5.55
N LYS A 56 7.02 18.42 -5.68
CA LYS A 56 6.70 19.70 -5.02
C LYS A 56 5.38 20.30 -5.51
N ASN A 57 4.98 20.05 -6.77
CA ASN A 57 3.69 20.46 -7.34
C ASN A 57 2.74 19.27 -7.55
N ASN A 58 2.64 18.41 -6.53
CA ASN A 58 1.94 17.12 -6.57
C ASN A 58 0.55 17.12 -7.21
N ARG A 59 -0.27 18.16 -7.05
CA ARG A 59 -1.66 18.17 -7.55
C ARG A 59 -1.79 17.99 -9.06
N GLN A 60 -0.80 18.40 -9.83
CA GLN A 60 -0.84 18.36 -11.30
C GLN A 60 0.15 17.36 -11.89
N THR A 61 1.21 17.05 -11.16
CA THR A 61 2.33 16.26 -11.66
C THR A 61 2.28 14.79 -11.24
N LEU A 62 1.52 14.45 -10.18
CA LEU A 62 1.56 13.13 -9.55
C LEU A 62 1.31 11.98 -10.53
N GLN A 63 0.31 12.13 -11.41
CA GLN A 63 -0.01 11.09 -12.39
C GLN A 63 1.15 10.82 -13.34
N VAL A 64 1.86 11.88 -13.77
CA VAL A 64 3.03 11.76 -14.67
C VAL A 64 4.21 11.14 -13.91
N VAL A 65 4.44 11.55 -12.66
CA VAL A 65 5.48 10.96 -11.79
C VAL A 65 5.27 9.45 -11.64
N VAL A 66 4.02 9.01 -11.38
CA VAL A 66 3.69 7.58 -11.28
C VAL A 66 3.97 6.85 -12.59
N GLN A 67 3.59 7.42 -13.75
CA GLN A 67 3.87 6.80 -15.04
C GLN A 67 5.37 6.65 -15.32
N ILE A 68 6.17 7.67 -15.00
CA ILE A 68 7.64 7.60 -15.11
C ILE A 68 8.19 6.52 -14.17
N ALA A 69 7.75 6.52 -12.91
CA ALA A 69 8.18 5.55 -11.91
C ALA A 69 7.85 4.11 -12.34
N THR A 70 6.68 3.86 -12.90
CA THR A 70 6.29 2.54 -13.41
C THR A 70 7.12 2.15 -14.64
N LYS A 71 7.31 3.06 -15.61
CA LYS A 71 8.02 2.74 -16.86
C LYS A 71 9.51 2.49 -16.65
N TYR A 72 10.17 3.27 -15.80
CA TYR A 72 11.62 3.17 -15.55
C TYR A 72 11.93 2.56 -14.18
N SER A 73 11.01 1.78 -13.62
CA SER A 73 11.13 1.19 -12.27
C SER A 73 12.41 0.39 -12.08
N GLU A 74 12.83 -0.38 -13.08
CA GLU A 74 14.06 -1.19 -13.03
C GLU A 74 15.32 -0.33 -12.95
N GLN A 75 15.37 0.75 -13.75
CA GLN A 75 16.52 1.67 -13.81
C GLN A 75 16.62 2.54 -12.57
N LEU A 76 15.49 3.08 -12.09
CA LEU A 76 15.43 3.95 -10.93
C LEU A 76 15.50 3.19 -9.61
N GLN A 77 15.24 1.88 -9.65
CA GLN A 77 15.12 0.96 -8.53
C GLN A 77 13.92 1.26 -7.61
N PRO A 78 13.10 0.25 -7.26
CA PRO A 78 11.93 0.44 -6.40
C PRO A 78 12.24 1.10 -5.06
N ILE A 79 13.38 0.77 -4.44
CA ILE A 79 13.80 1.33 -3.14
C ILE A 79 13.95 2.86 -3.18
N ASN A 80 14.55 3.41 -4.25
CA ASN A 80 14.74 4.84 -4.40
C ASN A 80 13.40 5.55 -4.63
N LEU A 81 12.51 4.93 -5.41
CA LEU A 81 11.17 5.46 -5.68
C LEU A 81 10.28 5.43 -4.44
N ILE A 82 10.34 4.36 -3.64
CA ILE A 82 9.65 4.28 -2.34
C ILE A 82 10.12 5.42 -1.44
N ASN A 83 11.43 5.55 -1.21
CA ASN A 83 12.01 6.59 -0.37
C ASN A 83 11.62 7.99 -0.85
N LEU A 84 11.59 8.19 -2.17
CA LEU A 84 11.17 9.44 -2.79
C LEU A 84 9.71 9.77 -2.44
N PHE A 85 8.74 8.89 -2.73
CA PHE A 85 7.33 9.16 -2.41
C PHE A 85 7.09 9.34 -0.91
N GLU A 86 7.80 8.60 -0.05
CA GLU A 86 7.71 8.73 1.41
C GLU A 86 8.22 10.08 1.92
N SER A 87 9.33 10.59 1.35
CA SER A 87 9.87 11.90 1.73
C SER A 87 8.89 13.05 1.49
N PHE A 88 8.05 12.93 0.44
CA PHE A 88 6.99 13.88 0.11
C PHE A 88 5.63 13.49 0.71
N LYS A 89 5.56 12.45 1.55
CA LYS A 89 4.33 11.93 2.19
C LYS A 89 3.20 11.67 1.19
N THR A 90 3.55 11.26 -0.02
CA THR A 90 2.60 11.10 -1.14
C THR A 90 2.17 9.64 -1.24
N TYR A 91 1.34 9.21 -0.28
CA TYR A 91 0.89 7.82 -0.18
C TYR A 91 0.01 7.38 -1.34
N GLU A 92 -0.74 8.30 -1.95
CA GLU A 92 -1.54 8.03 -3.14
C GLU A 92 -0.66 7.66 -4.35
N GLY A 93 0.39 8.44 -4.61
CA GLY A 93 1.35 8.13 -5.68
C GLY A 93 2.08 6.82 -5.44
N LEU A 94 2.52 6.61 -4.19
CA LEU A 94 3.17 5.36 -3.79
C LEU A 94 2.25 4.16 -4.02
N TYR A 95 0.97 4.27 -3.66
CA TYR A 95 -0.02 3.23 -3.88
C TYR A 95 -0.19 2.87 -5.36
N TYR A 96 -0.36 3.86 -6.24
CA TYR A 96 -0.52 3.59 -7.67
C TYR A 96 0.75 2.98 -8.30
N TYR A 97 1.93 3.50 -7.93
CA TYR A 97 3.19 2.96 -8.41
C TYR A 97 3.39 1.52 -7.92
N LEU A 98 3.31 1.29 -6.60
CA LEU A 98 3.51 -0.04 -6.02
C LEU A 98 2.47 -1.05 -6.51
N GLY A 99 1.23 -0.63 -6.78
CA GLY A 99 0.19 -1.50 -7.34
C GLY A 99 0.56 -2.09 -8.71
N SER A 100 1.39 -1.40 -9.49
CA SER A 100 1.89 -1.90 -10.77
C SER A 100 3.02 -2.92 -10.65
N ILE A 101 3.75 -2.93 -9.53
CA ILE A 101 4.93 -3.80 -9.35
C ILE A 101 4.75 -4.88 -8.28
N VAL A 102 3.79 -4.75 -7.36
CA VAL A 102 3.63 -5.64 -6.19
C VAL A 102 3.41 -7.10 -6.56
N ASN A 103 2.70 -7.37 -7.67
CA ASN A 103 2.46 -8.74 -8.15
C ASN A 103 3.69 -9.35 -8.85
N LEU A 104 4.65 -8.53 -9.26
CA LEU A 104 5.88 -8.95 -9.95
C LEU A 104 7.06 -9.03 -8.99
N SER A 105 6.99 -8.30 -7.87
CA SER A 105 8.05 -8.23 -6.87
C SER A 105 7.91 -9.33 -5.82
N THR A 106 9.04 -9.87 -5.38
CA THR A 106 9.13 -10.77 -4.22
C THR A 106 9.77 -10.07 -3.01
N ASP A 107 9.99 -8.76 -3.09
CA ASP A 107 10.63 -7.97 -2.02
C ASP A 107 9.65 -7.71 -0.86
N PRO A 108 9.94 -8.16 0.36
CA PRO A 108 9.09 -7.93 1.52
C PRO A 108 8.74 -6.47 1.78
N ASP A 109 9.68 -5.55 1.53
CA ASP A 109 9.45 -4.13 1.78
C ASP A 109 8.49 -3.54 0.75
N VAL A 110 8.52 -3.99 -0.51
CA VAL A 110 7.55 -3.57 -1.54
C VAL A 110 6.13 -3.96 -1.12
N HIS A 111 5.93 -5.21 -0.68
CA HIS A 111 4.63 -5.69 -0.23
C HIS A 111 4.14 -4.96 1.02
N PHE A 112 5.03 -4.78 2.02
CA PHE A 112 4.70 -4.05 3.24
C PHE A 112 4.32 -2.59 2.96
N LYS A 113 5.11 -1.89 2.14
CA LYS A 113 4.85 -0.49 1.77
C LYS A 113 3.57 -0.35 0.95
N TYR A 114 3.25 -1.34 0.11
CA TYR A 114 1.99 -1.36 -0.62
C TYR A 114 0.80 -1.46 0.33
N ILE A 115 0.82 -2.42 1.28
CA ILE A 115 -0.22 -2.56 2.30
C ILE A 115 -0.36 -1.26 3.11
N GLN A 116 0.76 -0.67 3.54
CA GLN A 116 0.76 0.59 4.27
C GLN A 116 0.13 1.73 3.46
N SER A 117 0.47 1.85 2.18
CA SER A 117 -0.07 2.88 1.29
C SER A 117 -1.57 2.68 1.03
N ALA A 118 -2.02 1.45 0.79
CA ALA A 118 -3.42 1.09 0.57
C ALA A 118 -4.29 1.40 1.80
N VAL A 119 -3.79 1.10 3.00
CA VAL A 119 -4.46 1.44 4.26
C VAL A 119 -4.58 2.96 4.43
N LYS A 120 -3.49 3.71 4.17
CA LYS A 120 -3.48 5.17 4.31
C LYS A 120 -4.36 5.88 3.27
N THR A 121 -4.56 5.29 2.09
CA THR A 121 -5.45 5.83 1.05
C THR A 121 -6.91 5.38 1.21
N GLY A 122 -7.20 4.51 2.19
CA GLY A 122 -8.54 3.96 2.43
C GLY A 122 -8.95 2.82 1.49
N GLN A 123 -8.01 2.31 0.68
CA GLN A 123 -8.24 1.20 -0.24
C GLN A 123 -8.12 -0.16 0.46
N ILE A 124 -8.99 -0.40 1.45
CA ILE A 124 -8.90 -1.57 2.34
C ILE A 124 -9.05 -2.90 1.60
N LYS A 125 -9.84 -2.94 0.52
CA LYS A 125 -10.04 -4.16 -0.30
C LYS A 125 -8.75 -4.65 -0.95
N GLU A 126 -7.89 -3.73 -1.41
CA GLU A 126 -6.61 -4.10 -2.03
C GLU A 126 -5.59 -4.52 -0.97
N ALA A 127 -5.62 -3.90 0.21
CA ALA A 127 -4.84 -4.38 1.36
C ALA A 127 -5.26 -5.82 1.75
N GLU A 128 -6.57 -6.10 1.80
CA GLU A 128 -7.11 -7.44 2.03
C GLU A 128 -6.60 -8.45 0.98
N ARG A 129 -6.68 -8.10 -0.30
CA ARG A 129 -6.23 -8.97 -1.41
C ARG A 129 -4.77 -9.37 -1.23
N ILE A 130 -3.88 -8.41 -1.02
CA ILE A 130 -2.45 -8.69 -0.85
C ILE A 130 -2.18 -9.46 0.44
N CYS A 131 -2.88 -9.16 1.54
CA CYS A 131 -2.78 -9.94 2.77
C CYS A 131 -3.21 -11.41 2.58
N ARG A 132 -4.13 -11.69 1.65
CA ARG A 132 -4.59 -13.05 1.34
C ARG A 132 -3.68 -13.78 0.33
N GLU A 133 -3.21 -13.09 -0.70
CA GLU A 133 -2.55 -13.71 -1.85
C GLU A 133 -1.02 -13.72 -1.72
N SER A 134 -0.43 -12.69 -1.11
CA SER A 134 1.03 -12.56 -1.03
C SER A 134 1.61 -13.37 0.13
N ASN A 135 2.80 -13.93 -0.09
CA ASN A 135 3.63 -14.63 0.89
C ASN A 135 4.95 -13.93 1.19
N TYR A 136 5.19 -12.76 0.59
CA TYR A 136 6.51 -12.13 0.61
C TYR A 136 6.69 -11.09 1.70
N TYR A 137 5.62 -10.67 2.40
CA TYR A 137 5.72 -9.70 3.49
C TYR A 137 6.03 -10.36 4.83
N ASP A 138 6.62 -9.59 5.75
CA ASP A 138 6.77 -9.99 7.15
C ASP A 138 5.41 -9.91 7.89
N PRO A 139 4.84 -11.04 8.32
CA PRO A 139 3.52 -11.08 8.91
C PRO A 139 3.45 -10.42 10.29
N GLU A 140 4.55 -10.41 11.06
CA GLU A 140 4.58 -9.76 12.37
C GLU A 140 4.57 -8.23 12.22
N LYS A 141 5.37 -7.72 11.28
CA LYS A 141 5.40 -6.30 10.92
C LYS A 141 4.04 -5.81 10.40
N VAL A 142 3.40 -6.58 9.53
CA VAL A 142 2.06 -6.24 9.00
C VAL A 142 1.00 -6.31 10.10
N LYS A 143 1.00 -7.36 10.94
CA LYS A 143 0.08 -7.49 12.09
C LYS A 143 0.15 -6.28 13.01
N ASN A 144 1.35 -5.87 13.41
CA ASN A 144 1.54 -4.73 14.31
C ASN A 144 1.05 -3.42 13.69
N PHE A 145 1.37 -3.20 12.41
CA PHE A 145 0.88 -2.03 11.67
C PHE A 145 -0.66 -2.00 11.58
N LEU A 146 -1.31 -3.12 11.27
CA LEU A 146 -2.77 -3.19 11.15
C LEU A 146 -3.49 -2.99 12.50
N LYS A 147 -2.90 -3.47 13.60
CA LYS A 147 -3.40 -3.21 14.96
C LYS A 147 -3.32 -1.73 15.32
N GLU A 148 -2.23 -1.06 14.97
CA GLU A 148 -2.06 0.38 15.20
C GLU A 148 -2.98 1.23 14.31
N ALA A 149 -3.21 0.80 13.06
CA ALA A 149 -4.03 1.52 12.10
C ALA A 149 -5.52 1.58 12.47
N LYS A 150 -5.99 0.68 13.36
CA LYS A 150 -7.38 0.64 13.86
C LYS A 150 -8.43 0.79 12.75
N LEU A 151 -8.30 -0.04 11.72
CA LEU A 151 -9.19 -0.04 10.57
C LEU A 151 -10.66 -0.22 10.96
N SER A 152 -11.57 0.39 10.21
CA SER A 152 -13.01 0.16 10.37
C SER A 152 -13.38 -1.29 10.04
N ASP A 153 -12.72 -1.86 9.03
CA ASP A 153 -12.79 -3.27 8.65
C ASP A 153 -11.53 -4.00 9.10
N GLN A 154 -11.71 -4.99 9.98
CA GLN A 154 -10.62 -5.78 10.57
C GLN A 154 -10.29 -7.03 9.73
N LEU A 155 -10.98 -7.28 8.61
CA LEU A 155 -10.73 -8.44 7.75
C LEU A 155 -9.26 -8.60 7.32
N PRO A 156 -8.52 -7.54 6.91
CA PRO A 156 -7.10 -7.69 6.59
C PRO A 156 -6.28 -8.23 7.77
N LEU A 157 -6.54 -7.75 8.99
CA LEU A 157 -5.85 -8.23 10.19
C LEU A 157 -6.21 -9.68 10.51
N ILE A 158 -7.49 -10.03 10.38
CA ILE A 158 -7.98 -11.39 10.60
C ILE A 158 -7.30 -12.38 9.64
N ILE A 159 -7.17 -12.02 8.36
CA ILE A 159 -6.54 -12.86 7.34
C ILE A 159 -5.06 -13.08 7.67
N VAL A 160 -4.31 -12.03 7.99
CA VAL A 160 -2.88 -12.17 8.35
C VAL A 160 -2.74 -13.05 9.59
N CYS A 161 -3.54 -12.81 10.63
CA CYS A 161 -3.47 -13.61 11.84
C CYS A 161 -3.87 -15.08 11.62
N ASP A 162 -4.84 -15.36 10.75
CA ASP A 162 -5.22 -16.73 10.42
C ASP A 162 -4.12 -17.44 9.63
N ARG A 163 -3.60 -16.80 8.58
CA ARG A 163 -2.61 -17.43 7.69
C ARG A 163 -1.30 -17.78 8.39
N PHE A 164 -0.92 -17.03 9.42
CA PHE A 164 0.35 -17.17 10.13
C PHE A 164 0.16 -17.61 11.60
N ASP A 165 -0.98 -18.22 11.93
CA ASP A 165 -1.27 -18.82 13.25
C ASP A 165 -1.22 -17.85 14.46
N PHE A 166 -1.37 -16.54 14.24
CA PHE A 166 -1.49 -15.53 15.30
C PHE A 166 -2.93 -15.39 15.86
N VAL A 167 -3.68 -16.48 15.90
CA VAL A 167 -5.10 -16.49 16.31
C VAL A 167 -5.27 -16.02 17.77
N HIS A 168 -4.35 -16.42 18.66
CA HIS A 168 -4.38 -16.00 20.06
C HIS A 168 -4.29 -14.47 20.20
N ASP A 169 -3.30 -13.86 19.55
CA ASP A 169 -3.09 -12.41 19.56
C ASP A 169 -4.28 -11.65 18.95
N LEU A 170 -4.87 -12.21 17.88
CA LEU A 170 -6.05 -11.65 17.22
C LEU A 170 -7.24 -11.59 18.18
N VAL A 171 -7.55 -12.72 18.82
CA VAL A 171 -8.69 -12.83 19.73
C VAL A 171 -8.52 -11.88 20.91
N LEU A 172 -7.32 -11.83 21.51
CA LEU A 172 -6.99 -10.87 22.58
C LEU A 172 -7.24 -9.42 22.15
N TYR A 173 -6.75 -9.05 20.97
CA TYR A 173 -6.90 -7.69 20.45
C TYR A 173 -8.38 -7.34 20.17
N LEU A 174 -9.12 -8.22 19.50
CA LEU A 174 -10.54 -7.99 19.18
C LEU A 174 -11.39 -7.86 20.46
N TYR A 175 -11.09 -8.65 21.50
CA TYR A 175 -11.76 -8.52 22.79
C TYR A 175 -11.42 -7.20 23.49
N GLN A 176 -10.15 -6.79 23.51
CA GLN A 176 -9.75 -5.51 24.11
C GLN A 176 -10.40 -4.30 23.43
N GLN A 177 -10.68 -4.40 22.13
CA GLN A 177 -11.35 -3.34 21.36
C GLN A 177 -12.88 -3.48 21.32
N ASN A 178 -13.47 -4.46 22.04
CA ASN A 178 -14.91 -4.76 22.04
C ASN A 178 -15.50 -5.07 20.64
N LEU A 179 -14.70 -5.67 19.76
CA LEU A 179 -15.07 -6.00 18.36
C LEU A 179 -15.61 -7.43 18.22
N THR A 180 -16.58 -7.81 19.04
CA THR A 180 -17.12 -9.19 19.11
C THR A 180 -17.76 -9.67 17.82
N LYS A 181 -18.38 -8.77 17.03
CA LYS A 181 -18.95 -9.09 15.71
C LYS A 181 -17.93 -9.66 14.73
N TYR A 182 -16.68 -9.18 14.78
CA TYR A 182 -15.63 -9.67 13.89
C TYR A 182 -15.10 -11.05 14.31
N ILE A 183 -15.19 -11.40 15.59
CA ILE A 183 -14.88 -12.74 16.10
C ILE A 183 -15.87 -13.75 15.50
N GLU A 184 -17.16 -13.41 15.47
CA GLU A 184 -18.17 -14.27 14.84
C GLU A 184 -17.96 -14.40 13.33
N VAL A 185 -17.68 -13.30 12.63
CA VAL A 185 -17.38 -13.35 11.18
C VAL A 185 -16.16 -14.23 10.90
N TYR A 186 -15.12 -14.17 11.74
CA TYR A 186 -13.94 -15.04 11.60
C TYR A 186 -14.32 -16.52 11.69
N VAL A 187 -15.09 -16.88 12.73
CA VAL A 187 -15.48 -18.28 12.97
C VAL A 187 -16.45 -18.79 11.91
N GLN A 188 -17.43 -17.98 11.49
CA GLN A 188 -18.47 -18.39 10.54
C GLN A 188 -18.02 -18.35 9.08
N LYS A 189 -17.22 -17.35 8.67
CA LYS A 189 -16.94 -17.07 7.25
C LYS A 189 -15.50 -17.30 6.83
N VAL A 190 -14.53 -17.18 7.73
CA VAL A 190 -13.11 -17.25 7.36
C VAL A 190 -12.57 -18.65 7.56
N ASN A 191 -12.74 -19.24 8.75
CA ASN A 191 -12.27 -20.61 8.99
C ASN A 191 -13.07 -21.33 10.09
N PRO A 192 -14.16 -22.05 9.73
CA PRO A 192 -14.97 -22.82 10.68
C PRO A 192 -14.19 -23.95 11.37
N ALA A 193 -13.08 -24.43 10.79
CA ALA A 193 -12.28 -25.50 11.39
C ALA A 193 -11.45 -25.03 12.60
N ARG A 194 -11.24 -23.71 12.75
CA ARG A 194 -10.45 -23.12 13.85
C ARG A 194 -11.30 -22.65 15.04
N THR A 195 -12.60 -22.87 14.99
CA THR A 195 -13.56 -22.69 16.09
C THR A 195 -13.06 -23.25 17.44
N PRO A 196 -12.46 -24.46 17.51
CA PRO A 196 -12.00 -25.01 18.80
C PRO A 196 -10.88 -24.20 19.46
N VAL A 197 -10.01 -23.57 18.66
CA VAL A 197 -8.88 -22.76 19.16
C VAL A 197 -9.40 -21.44 19.72
N VAL A 198 -10.35 -20.80 19.04
CA VAL A 198 -10.99 -19.56 19.53
C VAL A 198 -11.71 -19.80 20.85
N ILE A 199 -12.41 -20.94 20.97
CA ILE A 199 -13.07 -21.37 22.21
C ILE A 199 -12.02 -21.64 23.31
N ALA A 200 -10.92 -22.32 23.00
CA ALA A 200 -9.85 -22.58 23.96
C ALA A 200 -9.26 -21.29 24.52
N VAL A 201 -8.94 -20.31 23.67
CA VAL A 201 -8.41 -19.00 24.11
C VAL A 201 -9.39 -18.27 25.04
N ASN A 202 -10.69 -18.34 24.74
CA ASN A 202 -11.72 -17.73 25.58
C ASN A 202 -11.83 -18.41 26.96
N ILE A 203 -11.70 -19.75 27.00
CA ILE A 203 -11.63 -20.52 28.25
C ILE A 203 -10.37 -20.14 29.06
N TYR A 204 -9.21 -20.02 28.40
CA TYR A 204 -7.95 -19.63 29.05
C TYR A 204 -7.98 -18.22 29.66
N LEU A 205 -8.76 -17.31 29.09
CA LEU A 205 -8.96 -15.95 29.62
C LEU A 205 -9.87 -15.90 30.86
N GLY A 206 -10.28 -17.05 31.40
CA GLY A 206 -11.12 -17.14 32.60
C GLY A 206 -12.54 -16.60 32.40
N LYS A 207 -12.92 -16.30 31.15
CA LYS A 207 -14.26 -15.83 30.77
C LYS A 207 -15.07 -17.00 30.22
N CYS A 208 -15.09 -18.10 30.99
CA CYS A 208 -16.06 -19.17 30.81
C CYS A 208 -17.44 -18.68 31.27
N ILE A 209 -17.96 -17.67 30.59
CA ILE A 209 -19.39 -17.54 30.41
C ILE A 209 -19.59 -18.16 29.04
N ILE A 210 -20.29 -19.27 29.06
CA ILE A 210 -20.98 -19.82 27.92
C ILE A 210 -22.02 -18.76 27.54
N ASP A 211 -21.56 -17.62 27.00
CA ASP A 211 -22.41 -16.64 26.39
C ASP A 211 -23.10 -17.42 25.26
N GLY A 212 -24.43 -17.38 25.21
CA GLY A 212 -25.23 -18.16 24.26
C GLY A 212 -24.74 -18.06 22.82
N TRP A 213 -23.94 -17.04 22.50
CA TRP A 213 -23.12 -16.88 21.30
C TRP A 213 -22.23 -18.07 20.93
N ILE A 214 -21.48 -18.69 21.85
CA ILE A 214 -20.62 -19.85 21.51
C ILE A 214 -21.49 -21.07 21.21
N LEU A 215 -22.61 -21.24 21.91
CA LEU A 215 -23.59 -22.30 21.62
C LEU A 215 -24.23 -22.11 20.25
N THR A 216 -24.59 -20.88 19.88
CA THR A 216 -25.10 -20.56 18.54
C THR A 216 -24.06 -20.88 17.47
N ILE A 217 -22.80 -20.51 17.67
CA ILE A 217 -21.73 -20.84 16.72
C ILE A 217 -21.57 -22.36 16.57
N LEU A 218 -21.53 -23.12 17.67
CA LEU A 218 -21.41 -24.58 17.66
C LEU A 218 -22.65 -25.31 17.09
N LEU A 219 -23.83 -24.69 17.12
CA LEU A 219 -25.07 -25.24 16.57
C LEU A 219 -25.24 -24.97 15.06
N TYR A 220 -24.51 -24.01 14.50
CA TYR A 220 -24.62 -23.58 13.10
C TYR A 220 -23.37 -23.87 12.23
N THR A 221 -22.34 -24.52 12.78
CA THR A 221 -21.23 -25.15 12.04
C THR A 221 -21.34 -26.67 12.08
#